data_AF-A0A920MSD6-F1
#
_entry.id   AF-A0A920MSD6-F1
#
_cell.length_a   1.000
_cell.length_b   1.000
_cell.length_c   1.000
_cell.angle_alpha   90.00
_cell.angle_beta   90.00
_cell.angle_gamma   90.00
#
_symmetry.space_group_name_H-M   'P 1'
#
loop_
_entity.id
_entity.type
_entity.pdbx_description
1 polymer ?
#
loop_
_entity_poly.entity_id
_entity_poly.type
_entity_poly.pdbx_seq_one_letter_code
_entity_poly.pdbx_strand_id
1 'polypeptide(L)' 'MMGNDGLKKATQVAILNANYLAKKLKGYYPVLYRGDSGYHAHEFIIDISPIKDVSGINEEDIAKRLMD' A
#
# COMPACT_ATOMS: atom_id res chain seq x y z
N MET A 1 5.31 -28.76 -3.87
CA MET A 1 4.89 -27.43 -3.36
C MET A 1 6.12 -26.58 -3.08
N MET A 2 5.99 -25.25 -2.92
CA MET A 2 7.03 -24.21 -3.15
C MET A 2 8.46 -24.41 -2.57
N GLY A 3 8.66 -25.20 -1.51
CA GLY A 3 9.99 -25.43 -0.92
C GLY A 3 10.57 -24.19 -0.21
N ASN A 4 11.73 -24.33 0.45
CA ASN A 4 12.36 -23.26 1.22
C ASN A 4 12.66 -22.02 0.35
N ASP A 5 13.30 -22.24 -0.81
CA ASP A 5 13.65 -21.17 -1.73
C ASP A 5 12.42 -20.46 -2.30
N GLY A 6 11.34 -21.20 -2.59
CA GLY A 6 10.09 -20.63 -3.05
C GLY A 6 9.38 -19.81 -1.98
N LEU A 7 9.36 -20.28 -0.72
CA LEU A 7 8.80 -19.52 0.41
C LEU A 7 9.59 -18.23 0.65
N LYS A 8 10.92 -18.30 0.65
CA LYS A 8 11.79 -17.11 0.75
C LYS A 8 11.52 -16.12 -0.37
N LYS A 9 11.43 -16.61 -1.61
CA LYS A 9 11.16 -15.75 -2.77
C LYS A 9 9.77 -15.12 -2.70
N ALA A 10 8.75 -15.85 -2.27
CA ALA A 10 7.39 -15.33 -2.11
C ALA A 10 7.34 -14.16 -1.14
N THR A 11 7.99 -14.28 0.03
CA THR A 11 8.07 -13.18 1.01
C THR A 11 8.81 -11.97 0.45
N GLN A 12 9.93 -12.18 -0.26
CA GLN A 12 10.67 -11.09 -0.90
C GLN A 12 9.80 -10.34 -1.93
N VAL A 13 9.03 -11.08 -2.73
CA VAL A 13 8.14 -10.49 -3.74
C VAL A 13 6.97 -9.75 -3.10
N ALA A 14 6.41 -10.24 -1.99
CA ALA A 14 5.37 -9.53 -1.25
C ALA A 14 5.83 -8.15 -0.77
N ILE A 15 7.03 -8.09 -0.17
CA ILE A 15 7.64 -6.83 0.28
C ILE A 15 7.93 -5.91 -0.91
N LEU A 16 8.48 -6.46 -2.00
CA LEU A 16 8.77 -5.69 -3.21
C LEU A 16 7.50 -5.06 -3.80
N ASN A 17 6.42 -5.83 -3.92
CA ASN A 17 5.16 -5.36 -4.51
C ASN A 17 4.54 -4.23 -3.70
N ALA A 18 4.51 -4.36 -2.36
CA ALA A 18 4.01 -3.31 -1.48
C ALA A 18 4.80 -2.01 -1.64
N ASN A 19 6.13 -2.09 -1.63
CA ASN A 19 6.99 -0.92 -1.77
C ASN A 19 6.91 -0.29 -3.17
N TYR A 20 6.77 -1.10 -4.21
CA TYR A 20 6.56 -0.61 -5.57
C TYR A 20 5.25 0.20 -5.68
N LEU A 21 4.14 -0.33 -5.17
CA LEU A 21 2.85 0.36 -5.17
C LEU A 21 2.90 1.64 -4.31
N ALA A 22 3.46 1.57 -3.10
CA ALA A 22 3.63 2.74 -2.24
C ALA A 22 4.42 3.86 -2.94
N LYS A 23 5.51 3.51 -3.64
CA LYS A 23 6.33 4.46 -4.39
C LYS A 23 5.56 5.07 -5.57
N LYS A 24 4.78 4.27 -6.30
CA LYS A 24 3.94 4.72 -7.42
C LYS A 24 2.83 5.67 -6.96
N LEU A 25 2.26 5.42 -5.78
CA LEU A 25 1.12 6.18 -5.25
C LEU A 25 1.51 7.41 -4.42
N LYS A 26 2.78 7.53 -3.99
CA LYS A 26 3.30 8.62 -3.12
C LYS A 26 3.00 10.05 -3.63
N GLY A 27 2.85 10.26 -4.93
CA GLY A 27 2.54 11.58 -5.51
C GLY A 27 1.06 11.95 -5.49
N TYR A 28 0.18 10.98 -5.24
CA TYR A 28 -1.27 11.14 -5.27
C TYR A 28 -1.88 11.08 -3.87
N TYR A 29 -1.32 10.23 -3.01
CA TYR A 29 -1.80 10.01 -1.66
C TYR A 29 -0.65 10.06 -0.66
N PRO A 30 -0.86 10.63 0.55
CA PRO A 30 0.04 10.40 1.65
C PRO A 30 0.07 8.91 2.00
N VAL A 31 1.28 8.39 2.22
CA VAL A 31 1.48 7.02 2.68
C VAL A 31 2.01 7.07 4.10
N LEU A 32 1.25 6.50 5.03
CA LEU A 32 1.53 6.52 6.46
C LEU A 32 2.53 5.43 6.85
N TYR A 33 3.28 5.71 7.91
CA TYR A 33 4.22 4.83 8.60
C TYR A 33 5.28 4.17 7.70
N ARG A 34 6.56 4.43 7.99
CA ARG A 34 7.68 3.80 7.30
C ARG A 34 8.67 3.28 8.32
N GLY A 35 9.35 2.19 8.00
CA GLY A 35 10.51 1.77 8.78
C GLY A 35 11.65 2.78 8.64
N ASP A 36 12.66 2.64 9.50
CA ASP A 36 13.79 3.58 9.59
C ASP A 36 14.55 3.75 8.26
N SER A 37 14.54 2.71 7.42
CA SER A 37 15.15 2.72 6.08
C SER A 37 14.28 3.35 4.99
N GLY A 38 13.09 3.84 5.33
CA GLY A 38 12.15 4.47 4.40
C GLY A 38 11.29 3.50 3.58
N TYR A 39 11.36 2.20 3.88
CA TYR A 39 10.59 1.15 3.22
C TYR A 39 9.45 0.63 4.10
N HIS A 40 8.46 0.03 3.43
CA HIS A 40 7.34 -0.68 4.03
C HIS A 40 7.62 -2.19 4.09
N ALA A 41 6.81 -2.93 4.85
CA ALA A 41 6.85 -4.38 4.87
C ALA A 41 6.10 -4.97 3.66
N HIS A 42 5.22 -5.96 3.88
CA HIS A 42 4.38 -6.56 2.83
C HIS A 42 3.08 -5.78 2.58
N GLU A 43 2.88 -4.65 3.24
CA GLU A 43 1.71 -3.77 3.15
C GLU A 43 2.10 -2.32 3.46
N PHE A 44 1.20 -1.39 3.13
CA PHE A 44 1.31 0.04 3.46
C PHE A 44 -0.09 0.65 3.59
N ILE A 45 -0.17 1.81 4.23
CA ILE A 45 -1.45 2.49 4.50
C ILE A 45 -1.51 3.80 3.72
N ILE A 46 -2.61 3.99 3.00
CA ILE A 46 -2.94 5.26 2.34
C ILE A 46 -3.78 6.10 3.29
N ASP A 47 -3.36 7.35 3.51
CA ASP A 47 -4.17 8.32 4.24
C ASP A 47 -5.16 9.00 3.30
N ILE A 48 -6.44 8.78 3.55
CA ILE A 48 -7.54 9.41 2.80
C ILE A 48 -8.10 10.65 3.49
N SER A 49 -7.66 10.97 4.71
CA SER A 49 -8.19 12.10 5.50
C SER A 49 -8.14 13.41 4.70
N PRO A 50 -7.04 13.73 3.97
CA PRO A 50 -7.02 14.95 3.16
C PRO A 50 -8.07 14.97 2.04
N ILE A 51 -8.42 13.82 1.48
CA ILE A 51 -9.46 13.70 0.44
C ILE A 51 -10.83 13.92 1.07
N LYS A 52 -11.07 13.31 2.23
CA LYS A 52 -12.30 13.46 3.00
C LYS A 52 -12.55 14.91 3.38
N ASP A 53 -11.51 15.61 3.84
CA ASP A 53 -11.61 17.00 4.27
C ASP A 53 -11.95 17.96 3.10
N VAL A 54 -11.40 17.72 1.90
CA VAL A 54 -11.63 18.63 0.75
C VAL A 54 -12.85 18.28 -0.10
N SER A 55 -13.32 17.03 -0.07
CA SER A 55 -14.35 16.54 -1.00
C SER A 55 -15.56 15.87 -0.33
N GLY A 56 -15.47 15.52 0.96
CA GLY A 56 -16.46 14.72 1.65
C GLY A 56 -16.43 13.22 1.32
N ILE A 57 -15.59 12.79 0.37
CA ILE A 57 -15.43 11.38 -0.02
C ILE A 57 -14.73 10.60 1.10
N ASN A 58 -15.33 9.49 1.52
CA ASN A 58 -14.80 8.65 2.59
C ASN A 58 -14.19 7.32 2.08
N GLU A 59 -13.65 6.53 3.00
CA GLU A 59 -13.05 5.22 2.75
C GLU A 59 -13.99 4.23 2.08
N GLU A 60 -15.28 4.23 2.45
CA GLU A 60 -16.28 3.35 1.88
C GLU A 60 -16.57 3.73 0.43
N ASP A 61 -16.72 5.02 0.13
CA ASP A 61 -16.93 5.50 -1.25
C ASP A 61 -15.80 5.03 -2.18
N ILE A 62 -14.54 5.15 -1.74
CA ILE A 62 -13.37 4.69 -2.50
C ILE A 62 -13.39 3.17 -2.64
N ALA A 63 -13.66 2.43 -1.56
CA ALA A 63 -13.70 0.98 -1.57
C ALA A 63 -14.80 0.43 -2.50
N LYS A 64 -15.98 1.08 -2.52
CA LYS A 64 -17.08 0.73 -3.44
C LYS A 64 -16.73 1.08 -4.88
N ARG A 65 -16.08 2.22 -5.12
CA ARG A 65 -15.65 2.61 -6.47
C ARG A 65 -14.57 1.69 -7.05
N LEU A 66 -13.75 1.06 -6.22
CA LEU A 66 -12.78 0.04 -6.68
C LEU A 66 -13.42 -1.26 -7.17
N MET A 67 -14.71 -1.49 -6.88
CA MET A 67 -15.45 -2.66 -7.39
C MET A 67 -15.90 -2.49 -8.84
N ASP A 68 -15.95 -1.25 -9.35
CA ASP A 68 -16.28 -0.92 -10.74
C ASP A 68 -15.12 -1.23 -11.69
#